data_AF-A0A9P0XJB9-F1
#
_entry.id   AF-A0A9P0XJB9-F1
#
_cell.length_a   1.000
_cell.length_b   1.000
_cell.length_c   1.000
_cell.angle_alpha   90.00
_cell.angle_beta   90.00
_cell.angle_gamma   90.00
#
_symmetry.space_group_name_H-M   'P 1'
#
loop_
_entity.id
_entity.type
_entity.pdbx_description
1 polymer ?
#
loop_
_entity_poly.entity_id
_entity_poly.type
_entity_poly.pdbx_seq_one_letter_code
_entity_poly.pdbx_strand_id
1 'polypeptide(L)'
;MPLEIGEWHQSLNHMDSAVVENRPVTINEGQLYVYENYFPGYTINYIHVDNVAIKSCGASATIKKGGVGSSTVLIILHAGTNEEIRSVIDIWGTKHREVTTKSLLQGMNNLKSLYLFKDFRAVNHNKKLITNLD
;
A
#
# COMPACT_ATOMS: atom_id res chain seq x y z
N MET A 1 1.39 13.16 -9.97
CA MET A 1 0.32 12.67 -10.86
C MET A 1 -0.29 11.45 -10.17
N PRO A 2 -1.62 11.37 -10.04
CA PRO A 2 -2.26 10.21 -9.44
C PRO A 2 -1.87 8.93 -10.18
N LEU A 3 -1.75 7.82 -9.47
CA LEU A 3 -1.46 6.52 -10.07
C LEU A 3 -2.79 5.83 -10.35
N GLU A 4 -3.08 5.58 -11.62
CA GLU A 4 -4.28 4.89 -12.04
C GLU A 4 -3.88 3.70 -12.92
N ILE A 5 -4.24 2.50 -12.47
CA ILE A 5 -3.85 1.25 -13.14
C ILE A 5 -5.06 0.33 -13.26
N GLY A 6 -5.28 -0.19 -14.46
CA GLY A 6 -6.41 -1.05 -14.80
C GLY A 6 -7.59 -0.26 -15.36
N GLU A 7 -8.73 -0.93 -15.48
CA GLU A 7 -9.96 -0.35 -16.01
C GLU A 7 -11.05 -0.38 -14.94
N TRP A 8 -11.60 0.79 -14.63
CA TRP A 8 -12.70 0.89 -13.69
C TRP A 8 -14.03 0.54 -14.35
N HIS A 9 -14.85 -0.26 -13.66
CA HIS A 9 -16.22 -0.55 -14.03
C HIS A 9 -17.14 -0.55 -12.81
N GLN A 10 -18.40 -0.17 -13.01
CA GLN A 10 -19.43 -0.17 -11.95
C GLN A 10 -19.73 -1.55 -11.35
N SER A 11 -19.40 -2.63 -12.06
CA SER A 11 -19.58 -4.00 -11.60
C SER A 11 -18.46 -4.50 -10.68
N LEU A 12 -17.38 -3.74 -10.53
CA LEU A 12 -16.29 -4.08 -9.63
C LEU A 12 -16.73 -3.91 -8.17
N ASN A 13 -16.23 -4.77 -7.31
CA ASN A 13 -16.43 -4.69 -5.88
C ASN A 13 -15.30 -3.88 -5.26
N HIS A 14 -15.64 -2.98 -4.35
CA HIS A 14 -14.66 -2.32 -3.51
C HIS A 14 -13.99 -3.36 -2.61
N MET A 15 -12.66 -3.43 -2.66
CA MET A 15 -11.87 -4.42 -1.92
C MET A 15 -11.24 -3.81 -0.67
N ASP A 16 -10.61 -2.66 -0.80
CA ASP A 16 -10.00 -1.93 0.32
C ASP A 16 -9.75 -0.47 -0.06
N SER A 17 -9.69 0.38 0.97
CA SER A 17 -9.28 1.78 0.84
C SER A 17 -8.42 2.19 2.02
N ALA A 18 -7.40 3.00 1.76
CA ALA A 18 -6.53 3.55 2.79
C ALA A 18 -6.24 5.03 2.55
N VAL A 19 -6.42 5.83 3.60
CA VAL A 19 -5.98 7.22 3.64
C VAL A 19 -4.65 7.27 4.36
N VAL A 20 -3.63 7.80 3.70
CA VAL A 20 -2.27 7.93 4.22
C VAL A 20 -1.95 9.40 4.39
N GLU A 21 -1.71 9.82 5.63
CA GLU A 21 -1.33 11.18 5.96
C GLU A 21 -0.07 11.19 6.83
N ASN A 22 1.06 11.58 6.23
CA ASN A 22 2.30 11.81 6.95
C ASN A 22 2.75 13.26 6.79
N ARG A 23 3.03 13.90 7.93
CA ARG A 23 3.60 15.25 7.96
C ARG A 23 4.97 15.29 7.29
N PRO A 24 5.40 16.47 6.79
CA PRO A 24 6.74 16.67 6.30
C PRO A 24 7.80 16.24 7.32
N VAL A 25 8.88 15.64 6.83
CA VAL A 25 10.03 15.26 7.63
C VAL A 25 11.26 16.05 7.17
N THR A 26 12.13 16.39 8.12
CA THR A 26 13.35 17.19 7.88
C THR A 26 14.59 16.30 7.66
N ILE A 27 14.40 15.01 7.37
CA ILE A 27 15.46 14.04 7.08
C ILE A 27 15.79 14.12 5.59
N ASN A 28 17.08 14.08 5.24
CA ASN A 28 17.56 14.30 3.87
C ASN A 28 17.05 13.26 2.87
N GLU A 29 16.68 12.08 3.34
CA GLU A 29 16.24 10.94 2.54
C GLU A 29 14.74 10.99 2.20
N GLY A 30 13.98 11.96 2.74
CA GLY A 30 12.53 12.04 2.57
C GLY A 30 11.77 11.01 3.40
N GLN A 31 10.61 10.57 2.90
CA GLN A 31 9.76 9.60 3.58
C GLN A 31 9.14 8.57 2.64
N LEU A 32 8.94 7.37 3.19
CA LEU A 32 8.34 6.22 2.52
C LEU A 32 7.18 5.68 3.33
N TYR A 33 6.09 5.33 2.63
CA TYR A 33 4.99 4.55 3.17
C TYR A 33 4.75 3.33 2.30
N VAL A 34 4.57 2.16 2.93
CA VAL A 34 4.33 0.90 2.24
C VAL A 34 2.93 0.42 2.57
N TYR A 35 2.15 0.21 1.52
CA TYR A 35 0.85 -0.43 1.56
C TYR A 35 0.98 -1.82 0.94
N GLU A 36 0.78 -2.87 1.73
CA GLU A 36 0.81 -4.25 1.27
C GLU A 36 -0.46 -4.96 1.71
N ASN A 37 -1.17 -5.59 0.78
CA ASN A 37 -2.39 -6.33 1.08
C ASN A 37 -2.54 -7.57 0.20
N TYR A 38 -3.25 -8.57 0.76
CA TYR A 38 -3.64 -9.81 0.10
C TYR A 38 -5.15 -10.01 0.22
N PHE A 39 -5.79 -10.24 -0.92
CA PHE A 39 -7.24 -10.37 -1.08
C PHE A 39 -7.61 -11.79 -1.52
N PRO A 40 -7.72 -12.74 -0.59
CA PRO A 40 -8.01 -14.13 -0.93
C PRO A 40 -9.39 -14.26 -1.61
N GLY A 41 -9.43 -14.94 -2.75
CA GLY A 41 -10.66 -15.14 -3.51
C GLY A 41 -11.10 -13.96 -4.36
N TYR A 42 -10.26 -12.94 -4.52
CA TYR A 42 -10.49 -11.80 -5.40
C TYR A 42 -9.34 -11.64 -6.39
N THR A 43 -9.66 -11.09 -7.56
CA THR A 43 -8.67 -10.53 -8.48
C THR A 43 -8.83 -9.02 -8.49
N ILE A 44 -7.72 -8.30 -8.30
CA ILE A 44 -7.66 -6.85 -8.43
C ILE A 44 -7.82 -6.51 -9.92
N ASN A 45 -8.75 -5.61 -10.22
CA ASN A 45 -9.00 -5.15 -11.59
C ASN A 45 -8.64 -3.68 -11.77
N TYR A 46 -8.70 -2.89 -10.70
CA TYR A 46 -8.45 -1.46 -10.75
C TYR A 46 -7.82 -0.98 -9.45
N ILE A 47 -6.82 -0.10 -9.57
CA ILE A 47 -6.14 0.55 -8.46
C ILE A 47 -6.08 2.05 -8.78
N HIS A 48 -6.54 2.84 -7.84
CA HIS A 48 -6.41 4.29 -7.88
C HIS A 48 -5.61 4.75 -6.67
N VAL A 49 -4.59 5.56 -6.89
CA VAL A 49 -3.90 6.29 -5.84
C VAL A 49 -3.95 7.76 -6.17
N ASP A 50 -4.82 8.49 -5.46
CA ASP A 50 -4.86 9.94 -5.56
C ASP A 50 -3.88 10.54 -4.56
N ASN A 51 -3.07 11.48 -5.02
CA ASN A 51 -2.22 12.29 -4.14
C ASN A 51 -2.93 13.62 -4.01
N VAL A 52 -3.50 13.88 -2.82
CA VAL A 52 -4.30 15.08 -2.57
C VAL A 52 -3.44 16.30 -2.89
N ALA A 53 -3.86 17.08 -3.88
CA ALA A 53 -3.10 18.20 -4.44
C ALA A 53 -3.06 19.39 -3.48
N ILE A 54 -2.27 19.28 -2.42
CA ILE A 54 -1.87 20.40 -1.56
C ILE A 54 -0.47 20.82 -1.98
N LYS A 55 -0.15 22.11 -1.91
CA LYS A 55 1.14 22.68 -2.34
C LYS A 55 2.38 22.01 -1.72
N SER A 56 2.21 21.30 -0.60
CA SER A 56 3.25 20.55 0.11
C SER A 56 3.33 19.06 -0.24
N CYS A 57 2.37 18.52 -1.00
CA CYS A 57 2.28 17.11 -1.34
C CYS A 57 3.16 16.78 -2.55
N GLY A 58 4.35 16.22 -2.27
CA GLY A 58 5.28 15.70 -3.28
C GLY A 58 5.26 14.17 -3.37
N ALA A 59 4.23 13.53 -2.82
CA ALA A 59 4.10 12.08 -2.85
C ALA A 59 4.01 11.56 -4.29
N SER A 60 4.71 10.46 -4.53
CA SER A 60 4.68 9.66 -5.74
C SER A 60 4.33 8.22 -5.37
N ALA A 61 3.49 7.57 -6.15
CA ALA A 61 3.03 6.22 -5.90
C ALA A 61 3.59 5.25 -6.95
N THR A 62 4.07 4.08 -6.52
CA THR A 62 4.54 3.02 -7.42
C THR A 62 4.08 1.66 -6.94
N ILE A 63 3.64 0.78 -7.85
CA ILE A 63 3.43 -0.64 -7.54
C ILE A 63 4.77 -1.36 -7.68
N LYS A 64 5.24 -2.03 -6.63
CA LYS A 64 6.46 -2.85 -6.70
C LYS A 64 6.18 -4.33 -6.96
N LYS A 65 5.01 -4.83 -6.54
CA LYS A 65 4.65 -6.24 -6.68
C LYS A 65 3.14 -6.43 -6.70
N GLY A 66 2.68 -7.44 -7.45
CA GLY A 66 1.25 -7.72 -7.60
C GLY A 66 0.56 -6.62 -8.41
N GLY A 67 -0.66 -6.27 -8.04
CA GLY A 67 -1.48 -5.27 -8.71
C GLY A 67 -2.61 -5.88 -9.54
N VAL A 68 -3.00 -5.19 -10.61
CA VAL A 68 -4.09 -5.64 -11.51
C VAL A 68 -3.77 -7.03 -12.08
N GLY A 69 -4.77 -7.92 -12.06
CA GLY A 69 -4.64 -9.33 -12.43
C GLY A 69 -4.10 -10.25 -11.32
N SER A 70 -3.77 -9.70 -10.15
CA SER A 70 -3.32 -10.46 -8.97
C SER A 70 -4.34 -10.40 -7.83
N SER A 71 -4.15 -11.25 -6.82
CA SER A 71 -4.83 -11.17 -5.52
C SER A 71 -4.00 -10.43 -4.46
N THR A 72 -2.78 -10.00 -4.80
CA THR A 72 -1.86 -9.27 -3.91
C THR A 72 -1.46 -7.93 -4.52
N VAL A 73 -1.11 -6.97 -3.68
CA VAL A 73 -0.55 -5.69 -4.12
C VAL A 73 0.42 -5.13 -3.09
N LEU A 74 1.51 -4.53 -3.57
CA LEU A 74 2.45 -3.73 -2.80
C LEU A 74 2.63 -2.37 -3.48
N ILE A 75 2.09 -1.32 -2.86
CA ILE A 75 2.21 0.08 -3.27
C ILE A 75 3.21 0.77 -2.34
N ILE A 76 4.13 1.52 -2.93
CA ILE A 76 5.05 2.40 -2.21
C ILE A 76 4.68 3.84 -2.54
N LEU A 77 4.43 4.63 -1.49
CA LEU A 77 4.36 6.08 -1.55
C LEU A 77 5.70 6.65 -1.11
N HIS A 78 6.25 7.58 -1.89
CA HIS A 78 7.49 8.26 -1.62
C HIS A 78 7.30 9.77 -1.75
N ALA A 79 7.70 10.53 -0.72
CA ALA A 79 7.79 11.98 -0.78
C ALA A 79 9.20 12.43 -0.37
N GLY A 80 9.69 13.51 -0.99
CA GLY A 80 10.99 14.08 -0.71
C GLY A 80 11.08 14.75 0.66
N THR A 81 12.24 15.37 0.91
CA THR A 81 12.48 16.13 2.15
C THR A 81 11.54 17.33 2.21
N ASN A 82 10.96 17.59 3.39
CA ASN A 82 9.98 18.67 3.62
C ASN A 82 8.68 18.58 2.80
N GLU A 83 8.43 17.45 2.13
CA GLU A 83 7.16 17.19 1.45
C GLU A 83 6.28 16.29 2.33
N GLU A 84 4.96 16.48 2.26
CA GLU A 84 3.98 15.62 2.94
C GLU A 84 3.58 14.43 2.05
N ILE A 85 3.18 13.34 2.69
CA ILE A 85 2.39 12.29 2.02
C ILE A 85 0.94 12.51 2.41
N ARG A 86 0.09 12.82 1.45
CA ARG A 86 -1.36 12.80 1.60
C ARG A 86 -1.95 12.08 0.41
N SER A 87 -2.26 10.81 0.59
CA SER A 87 -2.72 9.96 -0.50
C SER A 87 -3.92 9.12 -0.09
N VAL A 88 -4.82 8.88 -1.04
CA VAL A 88 -5.92 7.92 -0.91
C VAL A 88 -5.63 6.77 -1.86
N ILE A 89 -5.60 5.55 -1.34
CA ILE A 89 -5.45 4.32 -2.12
C ILE A 89 -6.82 3.65 -2.16
N ASP A 90 -7.35 3.41 -3.34
CA ASP A 90 -8.59 2.67 -3.56
C ASP A 90 -8.33 1.45 -4.45
N ILE A 91 -8.83 0.29 -4.02
CA ILE A 91 -8.63 -0.98 -4.73
C ILE A 91 -9.98 -1.63 -5.01
N TRP A 92 -10.15 -2.02 -6.27
CA TRP A 92 -11.38 -2.59 -6.78
C TRP A 92 -11.10 -3.87 -7.57
N GLY A 93 -12.04 -4.79 -7.53
CA GLY A 93 -11.87 -6.05 -8.22
C GLY A 93 -13.08 -6.97 -8.21
N THR A 94 -12.86 -8.18 -8.67
CA THR A 94 -13.90 -9.18 -8.86
C THR A 94 -13.69 -10.34 -7.92
N LYS A 95 -14.78 -10.80 -7.31
CA LYS A 95 -14.77 -12.02 -6.50
C LYS A 95 -14.81 -13.24 -7.41
N HIS A 96 -13.96 -14.22 -7.17
CA HIS A 96 -14.07 -15.51 -7.85
C HIS A 96 -15.35 -16.21 -7.41
N ARG A 97 -16.21 -16.57 -8.37
CA ARG A 97 -17.27 -17.57 -8.14
C ARG A 97 -16.57 -18.92 -8.05
N GLU A 98 -16.38 -19.37 -6.80
CA GLU A 98 -15.79 -20.65 -6.40
C GLU A 98 -14.26 -20.77 -6.59
N VAL A 99 -13.53 -20.76 -5.48
CA VAL A 99 -12.17 -21.33 -5.42
C VAL A 99 -12.16 -22.31 -4.26
N THR A 100 -12.15 -23.60 -4.59
CA THR A 100 -11.77 -24.67 -3.67
C THR A 100 -10.40 -24.31 -3.10
N THR A 101 -10.35 -24.06 -1.79
CA THR A 101 -9.14 -23.69 -1.06
C THR A 101 -8.04 -24.74 -1.25
N LYS A 102 -7.17 -24.54 -2.24
CA LYS A 102 -5.80 -25.06 -2.20
C LYS A 102 -4.89 -23.88 -1.90
N SER A 103 -4.61 -23.74 -0.60
CA SER A 103 -3.56 -22.88 -0.07
C SER A 103 -2.26 -23.10 -0.86
N LEU A 104 -1.91 -22.12 -1.72
CA LEU A 104 -0.63 -22.05 -2.42
C LEU A 104 0.43 -21.36 -1.54
N LEU A 105 0.49 -21.71 -0.25
CA LEU A 105 1.58 -21.34 0.65
C LEU A 105 2.72 -22.38 0.63
N GLN A 106 2.98 -23.00 -0.52
CA GLN A 106 4.19 -23.81 -0.72
C GLN A 106 5.16 -23.03 -1.62
N GLY A 107 6.18 -22.44 -1.00
CA GLY A 107 7.35 -21.93 -1.75
C GLY A 107 7.94 -20.60 -1.30
N MET A 108 7.42 -19.93 -0.27
CA MET A 108 8.00 -18.67 0.22
C MET A 108 9.16 -18.91 1.21
N ASN A 109 10.20 -19.64 0.78
CA ASN A 109 11.37 -19.99 1.59
C ASN A 109 12.45 -18.89 1.68
N ASN A 110 12.15 -17.65 1.28
CA ASN A 110 13.12 -16.53 1.30
C ASN A 110 12.58 -15.25 1.92
N LEU A 111 11.80 -15.36 3.00
CA LEU A 111 11.18 -14.23 3.70
C LEU A 111 11.73 -14.04 5.12
N LYS A 112 13.06 -14.13 5.28
CA LYS A 112 13.71 -13.80 6.56
C LYS A 112 13.47 -12.35 7.02
N SER A 113 12.93 -11.48 6.16
CA SER A 113 12.61 -10.09 6.48
C SER A 113 11.12 -9.83 6.74
N LEU A 114 10.22 -10.81 6.50
CA LEU A 114 8.77 -10.57 6.46
C LEU A 114 8.05 -10.82 7.81
N TYR A 115 8.76 -11.30 8.83
CA TYR A 115 8.18 -11.73 10.11
C TYR A 115 8.24 -10.69 11.23
N LEU A 116 8.64 -9.45 10.96
CA LEU A 116 8.66 -8.41 12.00
C LEU A 116 7.33 -7.66 12.17
N PHE A 117 6.36 -7.82 11.27
CA PHE A 117 5.18 -6.93 11.22
C PHE A 117 3.84 -7.61 10.97
N LYS A 118 3.74 -8.93 11.22
CA LYS A 118 2.47 -9.67 11.04
C LYS A 118 1.30 -9.06 11.84
N ASP A 119 1.60 -8.44 12.99
CA ASP A 119 0.60 -7.82 13.87
C ASP A 119 0.58 -6.28 13.77
N PHE A 120 1.41 -5.69 12.91
CA PHE A 120 1.45 -4.24 12.68
C PHE A 120 0.95 -3.94 11.27
N ARG A 121 -0.37 -3.74 11.12
CA ARG A 121 -0.91 -3.06 9.95
C ARG A 121 -0.34 -1.63 9.95
N ALA A 122 0.58 -1.36 9.03
CA ALA A 122 1.37 -0.15 8.90
C ALA A 122 2.47 0.06 9.96
N VAL A 123 3.72 -0.05 9.52
CA VAL A 123 4.88 0.39 10.29
C VAL A 123 5.17 1.83 9.87
N ASN A 124 4.83 2.78 10.72
CA ASN A 124 5.40 4.11 10.60
C ASN A 124 6.87 4.01 11.03
N HIS A 125 7.78 3.99 10.05
CA HIS A 125 9.22 3.91 10.28
C HIS A 125 9.81 5.13 11.01
N ASN A 126 9.00 6.17 11.31
CA ASN A 126 9.44 7.41 11.95
C ASN A 126 9.11 7.53 13.45
N LYS A 127 8.64 6.47 14.13
CA LYS A 127 8.59 6.50 15.60
C LYS A 127 10.00 6.29 16.17
N LYS A 128 10.72 7.40 16.40
CA LYS A 128 11.80 7.44 17.40
C LYS A 128 11.25 6.84 18.69
N LEU A 129 11.87 5.76 19.15
CA LEU A 129 11.80 5.36 20.55
C LEU A 129 12.32 6.54 21.36
N ILE A 130 11.41 7.32 21.93
CA ILE A 130 11.72 8.17 23.07
C ILE A 130 11.80 7.19 24.24
N THR A 131 12.97 6.63 24.48
CA THR A 131 13.29 6.09 25.81
C THR A 131 13.38 7.30 26.73
N ASN A 132 12.31 7.52 27.49
CA ASN A 132 12.37 8.39 28.64
C ASN A 132 13.42 7.83 29.59
N LEU A 133 14.30 8.74 30.01
CA LEU A 133 15.17 8.65 31.16
C LEU A 133 14.37 8.17 32.38
N ASP A 134 14.94 7.19 33.08
CA ASP A 134 15.17 7.24 34.52
C ASP A 134 16.59 6.70 34.79
#